data_AF-A0A4R5DXQ0-F1
#
_entry.id   AF-A0A4R5DXQ0-F1
#
_cell.length_a   1.000
_cell.length_b   1.000
_cell.length_c   1.000
_cell.angle_alpha   90.00
_cell.angle_beta   90.00
_cell.angle_gamma   90.00
#
_symmetry.space_group_name_H-M   'P 1'
#
loop_
_entity.id
_entity.type
_entity.pdbx_description
1 polymer ?
#
loop_
_entity_poly.entity_id
_entity_poly.type
_entity_poly.pdbx_seq_one_letter_code
_entity_poly.pdbx_strand_id
1 'polypeptide(L)'
;MSEPRPYTYVTLSMQPDSAPHVGVSFHTPRLKIRAGILLSNPRPYLDFASHEANVHISTTGAGPVTEDDLTLARDIFNAAARYLADCEQLHAEQSAKDATDTAA
;
A
#
# COMPACT_ATOMS: atom_id res chain seq x y z
N MET A 1 -12.95 -12.57 20.45
CA MET A 1 -11.57 -12.63 19.92
C MET A 1 -11.15 -11.22 19.62
N SER A 2 -10.03 -10.74 20.19
CA SER A 2 -9.56 -9.37 19.94
C SER A 2 -9.18 -9.20 18.48
N GLU A 3 -9.54 -8.07 17.88
CA GLU A 3 -9.13 -7.76 16.51
C GLU A 3 -7.59 -7.73 16.40
N PRO A 4 -6.99 -8.27 15.32
CA PRO A 4 -5.54 -8.28 15.15
C PRO A 4 -4.98 -6.85 15.13
N ARG A 5 -4.02 -6.54 15.99
CA ARG A 5 -3.36 -5.22 15.95
C ARG A 5 -2.73 -4.98 14.58
N PRO A 6 -2.77 -3.74 14.05
CA PRO A 6 -2.11 -3.42 12.80
C PRO A 6 -0.62 -3.78 12.85
N TYR A 7 -0.10 -4.32 11.74
CA TYR A 7 1.31 -4.64 11.61
C TYR A 7 1.79 -4.44 10.18
N THR A 8 3.08 -4.13 10.06
CA THR A 8 3.78 -4.04 8.78
C THR A 8 4.89 -5.07 8.78
N TYR A 9 5.10 -5.75 7.66
CA TYR A 9 6.31 -6.54 7.49
C TYR A 9 6.85 -6.43 6.07
N VAL A 10 8.17 -6.54 5.98
CA VAL A 10 8.95 -6.47 4.76
C VAL A 10 9.54 -7.85 4.50
N THR A 11 9.42 -8.33 3.27
CA THR A 11 10.01 -9.59 2.82
C THR A 11 11.11 -9.28 1.82
N LEU A 12 12.31 -9.83 2.05
CA LEU A 12 13.39 -9.86 1.07
C LEU A 12 13.50 -11.28 0.53
N SER A 13 13.35 -11.45 -0.78
CA SER A 13 13.56 -12.73 -1.46
C SER A 13 14.82 -12.64 -2.32
N MET A 14 15.72 -13.60 -2.11
CA MET A 14 16.96 -13.75 -2.87
C MET A 14 16.96 -15.15 -3.48
N GLN A 15 16.98 -15.22 -4.81
CA GLN A 15 17.20 -16.47 -5.54
C GLN A 15 18.59 -16.44 -6.17
N PRO A 16 19.29 -17.58 -6.30
CA PRO A 16 20.51 -17.66 -7.09
C PRO A 16 20.29 -17.05 -8.47
N ASP A 17 21.25 -16.27 -8.95
CA ASP A 17 21.27 -15.68 -10.30
C ASP A 17 20.12 -14.69 -10.61
N SER A 18 19.42 -14.18 -9.59
CA SER A 18 18.35 -13.18 -9.73
C SER A 18 18.58 -11.94 -8.85
N ALA A 19 18.05 -10.79 -9.28
CA ALA A 19 18.08 -9.59 -8.45
C ALA A 19 17.24 -9.80 -7.18
N PRO A 20 17.67 -9.28 -6.01
CA PRO A 20 16.86 -9.33 -4.81
C PRO A 20 15.51 -8.63 -5.00
N HIS A 21 14.44 -9.24 -4.48
CA HIS A 21 13.09 -8.69 -4.55
C HIS A 21 12.59 -8.30 -3.16
N VAL A 22 12.08 -7.08 -3.04
CA VAL A 22 11.45 -6.59 -1.82
C VAL A 22 9.94 -6.63 -1.99
N GLY A 23 9.26 -7.19 -1.01
CA GLY A 23 7.81 -7.08 -0.83
C GLY A 23 7.51 -6.35 0.47
N VAL A 24 6.47 -5.53 0.46
CA VAL A 24 5.96 -4.86 1.67
C VAL A 24 4.50 -5.22 1.83
N SER A 25 4.08 -5.47 3.08
CA SER A 25 2.69 -5.76 3.41
C SER A 25 2.27 -4.94 4.64
N PHE A 26 1.12 -4.28 4.51
CA PHE A 26 0.45 -3.56 5.59
C PHE A 26 -0.83 -4.30 5.95
N HIS A 27 -1.00 -4.61 7.22
CA HIS A 27 -2.14 -5.36 7.72
C HIS A 27 -2.83 -4.59 8.83
N THR A 28 -4.15 -4.52 8.72
CA THR A 28 -5.08 -4.09 9.77
C THR A 28 -6.15 -5.18 9.92
N PRO A 29 -7.05 -5.11 10.93
CA PRO A 29 -8.16 -6.07 11.04
C PRO A 29 -9.01 -6.19 9.78
N ARG A 30 -9.16 -5.10 9.02
CA ARG A 30 -10.12 -4.99 7.92
C ARG A 30 -9.49 -4.90 6.53
N LEU A 31 -8.21 -4.55 6.45
CA LEU A 31 -7.52 -4.26 5.20
C LEU A 31 -6.12 -4.83 5.22
N LYS A 32 -5.77 -5.45 4.10
CA LYS A 32 -4.45 -5.95 3.78
C LYS A 32 -4.01 -5.31 2.47
N ILE A 33 -2.85 -4.69 2.48
CA ILE A 33 -2.25 -4.08 1.29
C ILE A 33 -0.90 -4.72 1.06
N ARG A 34 -0.59 -5.14 -0.17
CA ARG A 34 0.73 -5.68 -0.53
C ARG A 34 1.26 -5.06 -1.80
N ALA A 35 2.55 -4.78 -1.83
CA ALA A 35 3.27 -4.45 -3.04
C ALA A 35 4.52 -5.32 -3.14
N GLY A 36 4.85 -5.79 -4.34
CA GLY A 36 6.03 -6.61 -4.57
C GLY A 36 6.16 -7.10 -6.01
N ILE A 37 7.03 -8.10 -6.20
CA ILE A 37 7.27 -8.76 -7.50
C ILE A 37 6.77 -10.22 -7.43
N LEU A 38 6.05 -10.66 -8.46
CA LEU A 38 5.73 -12.08 -8.66
C LEU A 38 6.97 -12.82 -9.15
N LEU A 39 7.42 -13.84 -8.41
CA LEU A 39 8.74 -14.47 -8.66
C LEU A 39 8.76 -15.43 -9.86
N SER A 40 7.66 -16.11 -10.17
CA SER A 40 7.60 -17.07 -11.29
C SER A 40 7.55 -16.40 -12.66
N ASN A 41 7.09 -15.15 -12.73
CA ASN A 41 7.06 -14.31 -13.92
C ASN A 41 7.22 -12.86 -13.42
N PRO A 42 8.46 -12.34 -13.33
CA PRO A 42 8.79 -11.06 -12.69
C PRO A 42 7.87 -9.93 -13.12
N ARG A 43 6.89 -9.62 -12.28
CA ARG A 43 5.91 -8.56 -12.51
C ARG A 43 5.61 -7.81 -11.22
N PRO A 44 5.61 -6.48 -11.25
CA PRO A 44 5.11 -5.70 -10.13
C PRO A 44 3.63 -5.97 -9.94
N TYR A 45 3.21 -6.04 -8.68
CA TYR A 45 1.81 -6.07 -8.31
C TYR A 45 1.55 -5.18 -7.11
N LEU A 46 0.31 -4.71 -7.02
CA LEU A 46 -0.28 -4.03 -5.89
C LEU A 46 -1.63 -4.70 -5.60
N ASP A 47 -1.80 -5.18 -4.38
CA ASP A 47 -2.94 -5.96 -3.92
C ASP A 47 -3.62 -5.23 -2.76
N PHE A 48 -4.92 -4.97 -2.87
CA PHE A 48 -5.75 -4.49 -1.77
C PHE A 48 -6.82 -5.54 -1.50
N ALA A 49 -6.78 -6.15 -0.32
CA ALA A 49 -7.73 -7.17 0.09
C ALA A 49 -8.45 -6.74 1.36
N SER A 50 -9.77 -6.70 1.31
CA SER A 50 -10.67 -6.59 2.45
C SER A 50 -11.65 -7.77 2.45
N HIS A 51 -12.56 -7.80 3.42
CA HIS A 51 -13.68 -8.76 3.39
C HIS A 51 -14.65 -8.49 2.23
N GLU A 52 -14.75 -7.23 1.78
CA GLU A 52 -15.75 -6.79 0.82
C GLU A 52 -15.24 -6.90 -0.63
N ALA A 53 -13.95 -6.66 -0.84
CA ALA A 53 -13.37 -6.64 -2.18
C ALA A 53 -11.90 -7.07 -2.16
N ASN A 54 -11.47 -7.61 -3.29
CA ASN A 54 -10.07 -7.78 -3.61
C ASN A 54 -9.76 -7.08 -4.93
N VAL A 55 -8.82 -6.14 -4.89
CA VAL A 55 -8.33 -5.41 -6.04
C VAL A 55 -6.88 -5.80 -6.27
N HIS A 56 -6.63 -6.47 -7.38
CA HIS A 56 -5.30 -6.85 -7.82
C HIS A 56 -4.89 -6.02 -9.04
N ILE A 57 -3.83 -5.26 -8.91
CA ILE A 57 -3.28 -4.41 -9.96
C ILE A 57 -1.91 -4.96 -10.31
N SER A 58 -1.68 -5.23 -11.59
CA SER A 58 -0.38 -5.64 -12.11
C SER A 58 -0.25 -5.15 -13.55
N THR A 59 0.98 -5.09 -14.06
CA THR A 59 1.24 -4.77 -15.46
C THR A 59 0.56 -5.78 -16.37
N THR A 60 -0.19 -5.33 -17.36
CA THR A 60 -1.11 -6.19 -18.12
C THR A 60 -0.42 -7.34 -18.90
N GLY A 61 -1.14 -8.46 -19.09
CA GLY A 61 -1.08 -9.25 -20.33
C GLY A 61 0.18 -10.07 -20.67
N ALA A 62 0.97 -10.51 -19.70
CA ALA A 62 2.19 -11.31 -19.94
C ALA A 62 3.29 -10.63 -20.81
N GLY A 63 3.12 -9.36 -21.19
CA GLY A 63 4.06 -8.60 -22.01
C GLY A 63 5.03 -7.70 -21.22
N PRO A 64 5.86 -6.90 -21.89
CA PRO A 64 6.68 -5.87 -21.26
C PRO A 64 5.84 -4.78 -20.58
N VAL A 65 6.42 -4.10 -19.59
CA VAL A 65 5.83 -2.91 -18.96
C VAL A 65 5.71 -1.79 -20.00
N THR A 66 4.55 -1.13 -20.03
CA THR A 66 4.20 -0.07 -20.98
C THR A 66 4.10 1.30 -20.30
N GLU A 67 4.03 2.37 -21.08
CA GLU A 67 3.77 3.73 -20.59
C GLU A 67 2.41 3.85 -19.85
N ASP A 68 1.42 3.06 -20.25
CA ASP A 68 0.11 3.02 -19.58
C ASP A 68 0.25 2.44 -18.16
N ASP A 69 1.06 1.38 -17.99
CA ASP A 69 1.35 0.82 -16.67
C ASP A 69 2.09 1.84 -15.79
N LEU A 70 3.04 2.60 -16.36
CA LEU A 70 3.77 3.64 -15.65
C LEU A 70 2.87 4.80 -15.23
N THR A 71 1.98 5.24 -16.13
CA THR A 71 1.00 6.30 -15.88
C THR A 71 0.06 5.90 -14.76
N LEU A 72 -0.52 4.69 -14.83
CA LEU A 72 -1.39 4.17 -13.78
C LEU A 72 -0.67 4.08 -12.42
N ALA A 73 0.57 3.58 -12.39
CA ALA A 73 1.35 3.51 -11.15
C ALA A 73 1.62 4.90 -10.56
N ARG A 74 1.87 5.91 -11.41
CA ARG A 74 2.07 7.30 -10.98
C ARG A 74 0.80 7.90 -10.40
N ASP A 75 -0.34 7.67 -11.03
CA ASP A 75 -1.63 8.17 -10.58
C ASP A 75 -2.02 7.59 -9.21
N ILE A 76 -1.80 6.28 -9.02
CA ILE A 76 -2.01 5.61 -7.73
C ILE A 76 -1.11 6.24 -6.64
N PHE A 77 0.18 6.44 -6.95
CA PHE A 77 1.11 7.05 -6.00
C PHE A 77 0.67 8.47 -5.60
N ASN A 78 0.30 9.31 -6.57
CA ASN A 78 -0.14 10.68 -6.32
C ASN A 78 -1.45 10.72 -5.52
N ALA A 79 -2.39 9.83 -5.82
CA ALA A 79 -3.64 9.71 -5.07
C ALA A 79 -3.39 9.30 -3.61
N ALA A 80 -2.50 8.32 -3.37
CA ALA A 80 -2.12 7.89 -2.03
C ALA A 80 -1.40 8.99 -1.24
N ALA A 81 -0.50 9.74 -1.88
CA ALA A 81 0.18 10.88 -1.27
C ALA A 81 -0.81 12.00 -0.90
N ARG A 82 -1.80 12.27 -1.76
CA ARG A 82 -2.86 13.24 -1.46
C ARG A 82 -3.70 12.80 -0.26
N TYR A 83 -4.10 11.53 -0.24
CA TYR A 83 -4.85 10.97 0.89
C TYR A 83 -4.07 11.09 2.21
N LEU A 84 -2.77 10.83 2.22
CA LEU A 84 -1.92 11.04 3.40
C LEU A 84 -1.95 12.49 3.87
N ALA A 85 -1.74 13.46 2.97
CA ALA A 85 -1.73 14.88 3.32
C ALA A 85 -3.08 15.33 3.92
N ASP A 86 -4.19 14.87 3.35
CA ASP A 86 -5.53 15.18 3.87
C ASP A 86 -5.73 14.55 5.28
N CYS A 87 -5.24 13.32 5.53
CA CYS A 87 -5.26 12.70 6.85
C CYS A 87 -4.42 13.47 7.89
N GLU A 88 -3.21 13.90 7.52
CA GLU A 88 -2.32 14.68 8.38
C GLU A 88 -2.96 16.03 8.76
N GLN A 89 -3.60 16.70 7.80
CA GLN A 89 -4.33 17.93 8.05
C GLN A 89 -5.47 17.72 9.06
N LEU A 90 -6.32 16.72 8.82
CA LEU A 90 -7.45 16.42 9.73
C LEU A 90 -6.97 16.06 11.14
N HIS A 91 -5.86 15.34 11.25
CA HIS A 91 -5.27 14.98 12.54
C HIS A 91 -4.76 16.22 13.30
N ALA A 92 -4.11 17.15 12.61
CA ALA A 92 -3.65 18.41 13.19
C ALA A 92 -4.83 19.28 13.67
N GLU A 93 -5.90 19.38 12.86
CA GLU A 93 -7.12 20.11 13.22
C GLU A 93 -7.81 19.54 14.46
N GLN A 94 -7.88 18.22 14.61
CA GLN A 94 -8.45 17.56 15.79
C GLN A 94 -7.61 17.84 17.04
N SER A 95 -6.29 17.69 16.94
CA SER A 95 -5.37 17.92 18.05
C SER A 95 -5.43 19.36 18.59
N ALA A 96 -5.61 20.34 17.69
CA ALA A 96 -5.74 21.75 18.07
C ALA A 96 -7.06 22.05 18.82
N LYS A 97 -8.16 21.36 18.46
CA LYS A 97 -9.45 21.48 19.16
C LYS A 97 -9.38 20.92 20.57
N ASP A 98 -8.81 19.72 20.73
CA ASP A 98 -8.67 19.07 22.04
C ASP A 98 -7.81 19.91 23.02
N ALA A 99 -6.77 20.58 22.50
CA ALA A 99 -5.94 21.48 23.28
C ALA A 99 -6.67 22.76 23.72
N THR A 100 -7.62 23.24 22.91
CA THR A 100 -8.43 24.43 23.23
C THR A 100 -9.52 24.09 24.26
N ASP A 101 -10.15 22.93 24.15
CA ASP A 101 -11.19 22.45 25.08
C ASP A 101 -10.62 22.08 26.46
N THR A 102 -9.36 21.64 26.53
CA THR A 102 -8.68 21.35 27.82
C THR A 102 -8.25 22.62 28.57
N ALA A 103 -8.15 23.75 27.87
CA ALA A 103 -7.73 25.04 28.42
C ALA A 103 -8.89 25.96 28.85
N ALA A 104 -10.14 25.55 28.61
CA ALA A 104 -11.37 26.25 28.98
C ALA A 104 -12.01 25.62 30.24
#